data_AF-A0A1X0UUE2-F1
#
_entry.id   AF-A0A1X0UUE2-F1
#
_cell.length_a   1.000
_cell.length_b   1.000
_cell.length_c   1.000
_cell.angle_alpha   90.00
_cell.angle_beta   90.00
_cell.angle_gamma   90.00
#
_symmetry.space_group_name_H-M   'P 1'
#
loop_
_entity.id
_entity.type
_entity.pdbx_description
1 polymer ?
#
loop_
_entity_poly.entity_id
_entity_poly.type
_entity_poly.pdbx_seq_one_letter_code
_entity_poly.pdbx_strand_id
1 'polypeptide(L)'
;MGYLQDAQAKKATMDLAVYLLYTVALALQLVGAGLVVLDVRQAQRNLDSFKKKLDEAQTAKDEHIKALAKQSGRSYPGFGGGRIKGPTISPLAFEPIANQLGPSAPIERQALTEFVQSQYAVSKQRRWVGVILLFIGVLAGYAGSMLSVA
;
A
#
# COMPACT_ATOMS: atom_id res chain seq x y z
N MET A 1 -34.55 -50.71 -26.48
CA MET A 1 -33.20 -50.17 -26.77
C MET A 1 -33.09 -48.65 -26.60
N GLY A 2 -34.12 -47.83 -26.84
CA GLY A 2 -34.02 -46.36 -26.69
C GLY A 2 -33.69 -45.84 -25.28
N TYR A 3 -34.23 -46.45 -24.22
CA TYR A 3 -34.02 -46.00 -22.83
C TYR A 3 -32.55 -45.97 -22.36
N LEU A 4 -31.68 -46.83 -22.90
CA LEU A 4 -30.26 -46.85 -22.54
C LEU A 4 -29.47 -45.76 -23.27
N GLN A 5 -29.88 -45.40 -24.49
CA GLN A 5 -29.29 -44.30 -25.26
C GLN A 5 -29.62 -42.94 -24.64
N ASP A 6 -30.86 -42.74 -24.21
CA ASP A 6 -31.28 -41.49 -23.56
C ASP A 6 -30.60 -41.27 -22.20
N ALA A 7 -30.37 -42.35 -21.44
CA ALA A 7 -29.66 -42.29 -20.16
C ALA A 7 -28.17 -41.94 -20.35
N GLN A 8 -27.51 -42.51 -21.37
CA GLN A 8 -26.12 -42.18 -21.69
C GLN A 8 -25.97 -40.75 -22.20
N ALA A 9 -26.90 -40.27 -23.05
CA ALA A 9 -26.89 -38.89 -23.53
C ALA A 9 -27.05 -37.88 -22.38
N LYS A 10 -27.97 -38.14 -21.44
CA LYS A 10 -28.16 -37.29 -20.25
C LYS A 10 -26.93 -37.24 -19.36
N LYS A 11 -26.29 -38.39 -19.12
CA LYS A 11 -25.06 -38.44 -18.33
C LYS A 11 -23.93 -37.66 -18.99
N ALA A 12 -23.73 -37.83 -20.30
CA ALA A 12 -22.71 -37.09 -21.04
C ALA A 12 -22.94 -35.57 -21.01
N THR A 13 -24.19 -35.11 -21.13
CA THR A 13 -24.53 -33.68 -21.00
C THR A 13 -24.30 -33.15 -19.59
N MET A 14 -24.57 -33.97 -18.56
CA MET A 14 -24.35 -33.60 -17.16
C MET A 14 -22.85 -33.50 -16.86
N ASP A 15 -22.06 -34.49 -17.29
CA ASP A 15 -20.61 -34.50 -17.13
C ASP A 15 -19.97 -33.29 -17.83
N LEU A 16 -20.40 -32.95 -19.06
CA LEU A 16 -19.92 -31.76 -19.77
C LEU A 16 -20.25 -30.46 -19.03
N ALA A 17 -21.47 -30.33 -18.50
CA ALA A 17 -21.86 -29.16 -17.72
C ALA A 17 -21.03 -29.01 -16.44
N VAL A 18 -20.75 -30.13 -15.76
CA VAL A 18 -19.89 -30.16 -14.57
C VAL A 18 -18.46 -29.72 -14.92
N TYR A 19 -17.88 -30.22 -16.01
CA TYR A 19 -16.54 -29.80 -16.47
C TYR A 19 -16.47 -28.32 -16.82
N LEU A 20 -17.49 -27.78 -17.49
CA LEU A 20 -17.56 -26.35 -17.81
C LEU A 20 -17.65 -25.49 -16.53
N LEU A 21 -18.48 -25.90 -15.56
CA LEU A 21 -18.60 -25.21 -14.28
C LEU A 21 -17.29 -25.18 -13.51
N TYR A 22 -16.57 -26.30 -13.43
CA TYR A 22 -15.27 -26.34 -12.76
C TYR A 22 -14.22 -25.49 -13.47
N THR A 23 -14.19 -25.51 -14.80
CA THR A 23 -13.25 -24.70 -15.58
C THR A 23 -13.49 -23.21 -15.36
N VAL A 24 -14.75 -22.77 -15.38
CA VAL A 24 -15.12 -21.37 -15.11
C VAL A 24 -14.81 -21.00 -13.66
N ALA A 25 -15.12 -21.87 -12.70
CA ALA A 25 -14.81 -21.63 -11.29
C ALA A 25 -13.30 -21.44 -11.08
N LEU A 26 -12.48 -22.31 -11.66
CA LEU A 26 -11.02 -22.21 -11.60
C LEU A 26 -10.50 -20.93 -12.25
N ALA A 27 -11.03 -20.56 -13.42
CA ALA A 27 -10.66 -19.30 -14.08
C ALA A 27 -10.99 -18.08 -13.21
N LEU A 28 -12.18 -18.03 -12.62
CA LEU A 28 -12.59 -16.95 -11.70
C LEU A 28 -11.70 -16.89 -10.46
N GLN A 29 -11.34 -18.05 -9.90
CA GLN A 29 -10.44 -18.14 -8.74
C GLN A 29 -9.04 -17.62 -9.07
N LEU A 30 -8.46 -18.01 -10.21
CA LEU A 30 -7.14 -17.54 -10.64
C LEU A 30 -7.12 -16.04 -10.89
N VAL A 31 -8.17 -15.51 -11.56
CA VAL A 31 -8.31 -14.06 -11.79
C VAL A 31 -8.46 -13.32 -10.46
N GLY A 32 -9.31 -13.80 -9.55
CA GLY A 32 -9.51 -13.22 -8.23
C GLY A 32 -8.22 -13.21 -7.40
N ALA A 33 -7.48 -14.32 -7.36
CA ALA A 33 -6.19 -14.41 -6.69
C ALA A 33 -5.15 -13.44 -7.29
N GLY A 34 -5.10 -13.36 -8.63
CA GLY A 34 -4.21 -12.42 -9.32
C GLY A 34 -4.49 -10.97 -8.97
N LEU A 35 -5.77 -10.56 -8.91
CA LEU A 35 -6.15 -9.21 -8.51
C LEU A 35 -5.73 -8.89 -7.07
N VAL A 36 -5.90 -9.83 -6.13
CA VAL A 36 -5.46 -9.65 -4.73
C VAL A 36 -3.95 -9.48 -4.64
N VAL A 37 -3.17 -10.27 -5.39
CA VAL A 37 -1.70 -10.13 -5.41
C VAL A 37 -1.26 -8.77 -5.97
N LEU A 38 -1.92 -8.28 -7.02
CA LEU A 38 -1.65 -6.96 -7.57
C LEU A 38 -1.95 -5.84 -6.56
N ASP A 39 -3.07 -5.94 -5.83
CA ASP A 39 -3.42 -5.00 -4.77
C ASP A 39 -2.36 -4.99 -3.65
N VAL A 40 -1.91 -6.17 -3.19
CA VAL A 40 -0.86 -6.27 -2.17
C VAL A 40 0.45 -5.67 -2.66
N ARG A 41 0.85 -5.96 -3.91
CA ARG A 41 2.05 -5.37 -4.51
C ARG A 41 1.97 -3.85 -4.60
N GLN A 42 0.80 -3.32 -4.94
CA GLN A 42 0.61 -1.88 -4.99
C GLN A 42 0.64 -1.24 -3.60
N ALA A 43 0.04 -1.88 -2.60
CA ALA A 43 0.11 -1.44 -1.20
C ALA A 43 1.56 -1.42 -0.67
N GLN A 44 2.34 -2.45 -0.99
CA GLN A 44 3.77 -2.51 -0.65
C GLN A 44 4.55 -1.35 -1.27
N ARG A 45 4.37 -1.09 -2.58
CA ARG A 45 5.03 0.03 -3.25
C ARG A 45 4.68 1.39 -2.64
N ASN A 46 3.42 1.59 -2.24
CA ASN A 46 2.98 2.81 -1.58
C ASN A 46 3.62 2.97 -0.19
N LEU A 47 3.73 1.88 0.57
CA LEU A 47 4.42 1.87 1.86
C LEU A 47 5.92 2.17 1.72
N ASP A 48 6.58 1.58 0.72
CA ASP A 48 8.00 1.82 0.44
C ASP A 48 8.25 3.30 0.08
N SER A 49 7.39 3.87 -0.77
CA SER A 49 7.43 5.29 -1.13
C SER A 49 7.23 6.18 0.10
N PHE A 50 6.25 5.85 0.95
CA PHE A 50 6.01 6.59 2.18
C PHE A 50 7.20 6.52 3.15
N LYS A 51 7.77 5.33 3.35
CA LYS A 51 8.97 5.14 4.18
C LYS A 51 10.15 5.97 3.66
N LYS A 52 10.40 5.94 2.35
CA LYS A 52 11.46 6.74 1.73
C LYS A 52 11.29 8.24 2.02
N LYS A 53 10.06 8.76 1.94
CA LYS A 53 9.78 10.18 2.24
C LYS A 53 9.96 10.53 3.72
N LEU A 54 9.67 9.60 4.63
CA LEU A 54 9.97 9.77 6.05
C LEU A 54 11.48 9.78 6.31
N ASP A 55 12.23 8.88 5.66
CA ASP A 55 13.70 8.85 5.77
C ASP A 55 14.33 10.14 5.22
N GLU A 56 13.79 10.68 4.12
CA GLU A 56 14.17 11.99 3.57
C GLU A 56 13.88 13.13 4.57
N ALA A 57 12.70 13.14 5.20
CA ALA A 57 12.34 14.13 6.21
C ALA A 57 13.26 14.07 7.45
N GLN A 58 13.59 12.86 7.90
CA GLN A 58 14.52 12.65 9.02
C GLN A 58 15.92 13.12 8.66
N THR A 59 16.40 12.83 7.45
CA THR A 59 17.70 13.31 6.96
C THR A 59 17.74 14.84 6.94
N ALA A 60 16.69 15.48 6.43
CA ALA A 60 16.58 16.94 6.42
C ALA A 60 16.56 17.55 7.83
N LYS A 61 15.92 16.89 8.80
CA LYS A 61 15.96 17.27 10.22
C LYS A 61 17.37 17.20 10.77
N ASP A 62 18.09 16.11 10.53
CA ASP A 62 19.45 15.91 11.04
C ASP A 62 20.44 16.91 10.42
N GLU A 63 20.29 17.22 9.13
CA GLU A 63 21.07 18.27 8.47
C GLU A 63 20.78 19.66 9.04
N HIS A 64 19.51 19.97 9.32
CA HIS A 64 19.12 21.23 9.96
C HIS A 64 19.70 21.35 11.38
N ILE A 65 19.66 20.28 12.18
CA ILE A 65 20.29 20.24 13.51
C ILE A 65 21.80 20.50 13.39
N LYS A 66 22.48 19.86 12.44
CA LYS A 66 23.92 20.10 12.19
C LYS A 66 24.18 21.55 11.77
N ALA A 67 23.31 22.15 10.97
CA ALA A 67 23.43 23.56 10.56
C ALA A 67 23.23 24.52 11.75
N LEU A 68 22.23 24.27 12.61
CA LEU A 68 22.01 25.03 13.84
C LEU A 68 23.22 24.93 14.78
N ALA A 69 23.78 23.73 14.96
CA ALA A 69 24.98 23.54 15.77
C ALA A 69 26.18 24.33 15.22
N LYS A 70 26.36 24.36 13.88
CA LYS A 70 27.43 25.15 13.22
C LYS A 70 27.24 26.66 13.36
N GLN A 71 26.00 27.15 13.46
CA GLN A 71 25.70 28.56 13.62
C GLN A 71 25.75 29.02 15.08
N SER A 72 25.51 28.10 16.01
CA SER A 72 25.55 28.35 17.44
C SER A 72 26.93 28.84 17.90
N GLY A 73 26.97 29.93 18.68
CA GLY A 73 28.21 30.47 19.23
C GLY A 73 29.18 31.06 18.21
N ARG A 74 28.76 31.27 16.94
CA ARG A 74 29.58 31.96 15.94
C ARG A 74 29.93 33.37 16.37
N SER A 75 31.13 33.80 16.02
CA SER A 75 31.63 35.14 16.31
C SER A 75 31.68 35.97 15.03
N TYR A 76 30.94 37.08 15.03
CA TYR A 76 30.78 37.98 13.90
C TYR A 76 31.67 39.23 14.05
N PRO A 77 32.20 39.81 12.97
CA PRO A 77 32.90 41.08 13.03
C PRO A 77 31.89 42.19 13.42
N GLY A 78 32.23 42.96 14.45
CA GLY A 78 31.45 44.08 14.94
C GLY A 78 31.85 45.40 14.29
N PHE A 79 30.93 46.37 14.30
CA PHE A 79 31.19 47.73 13.85
C PHE A 79 32.21 48.38 14.80
N GLY A 80 33.45 48.60 14.34
CA GLY A 80 34.55 49.12 15.17
C GLY A 80 35.71 48.14 15.46
N GLY A 81 35.80 47.01 14.76
CA GLY A 81 36.96 46.10 14.84
C GLY A 81 36.92 45.06 15.98
N GLY A 82 35.89 45.11 16.83
CA GLY A 82 35.61 44.08 17.84
C GLY A 82 34.95 42.84 17.24
N ARG A 83 34.86 41.75 18.03
CA ARG A 83 34.14 40.53 17.66
C ARG A 83 32.91 40.37 18.56
N ILE A 84 31.72 40.23 17.96
CA ILE A 84 30.48 39.96 18.68
C ILE A 84 30.27 38.45 18.75
N LYS A 85 30.17 37.89 19.96
CA LYS A 85 29.86 36.47 20.15
C LYS A 85 28.36 36.27 20.03
N GLY A 86 27.92 35.50 19.05
CA GLY A 86 26.52 35.16 18.85
C GLY A 86 25.95 34.30 19.98
N PRO A 87 24.62 34.18 20.05
CA PRO A 87 23.97 33.35 21.05
C PRO A 87 24.43 31.89 20.95
N THR A 88 24.67 31.28 22.11
CA THR A 88 24.92 29.83 22.21
C THR A 88 23.59 29.16 22.52
N ILE A 89 23.27 28.17 21.71
CA ILE A 89 22.04 27.40 21.81
C ILE A 89 22.42 26.12 22.53
N SER A 90 21.70 25.79 23.59
CA SER A 90 21.92 24.54 24.31
C SER A 90 21.68 23.34 23.37
N PRO A 91 22.51 22.28 23.43
CA PRO A 91 22.28 21.06 22.67
C PRO A 91 20.88 20.45 22.85
N LEU A 92 20.32 20.60 24.06
CA LEU A 92 18.97 20.13 24.41
C LEU A 92 17.86 20.91 23.70
N ALA A 93 18.13 22.13 23.22
CA ALA A 93 17.16 22.97 22.53
C ALA A 93 17.13 22.73 21.01
N PHE A 94 18.13 22.05 20.43
CA PHE A 94 18.18 21.84 18.98
C PHE A 94 17.03 20.99 18.46
N GLU A 95 16.66 19.95 19.18
CA GLU A 95 15.59 19.03 18.77
C GLU A 95 14.20 19.69 18.73
N PRO A 96 13.72 20.38 19.80
CA PRO A 96 12.45 21.08 19.75
C PRO A 96 12.45 22.24 18.74
N ILE A 97 13.58 22.95 18.57
CA ILE A 97 13.69 23.99 17.53
C ILE A 97 13.60 23.38 16.13
N ALA A 98 14.27 22.26 15.87
CA ALA A 98 14.20 21.57 14.59
C ALA A 98 12.78 21.01 14.32
N ASN A 99 12.07 20.55 15.35
CA ASN A 99 10.70 20.08 15.19
C ASN A 99 9.70 21.21 14.90
N GLN A 100 9.93 22.43 15.43
CA GLN A 100 9.03 23.57 15.26
C GLN A 100 9.32 24.40 14.00
N LEU A 101 10.60 24.64 13.72
CA LEU A 101 11.07 25.57 12.69
C LEU A 101 11.80 24.85 11.54
N GLY A 102 12.04 23.54 11.66
CA GLY A 102 12.79 22.79 10.68
C GLY A 102 11.97 22.40 9.44
N PRO A 103 12.66 22.01 8.36
CA PRO A 103 12.04 21.64 7.09
C PRO A 103 11.35 20.28 7.12
N SER A 104 11.50 19.47 8.18
CA SER A 104 10.94 18.11 8.25
C SER A 104 9.42 18.11 8.40
N ALA A 105 8.86 19.04 9.19
CA ALA A 105 7.42 19.10 9.45
C ALA A 105 6.54 19.22 8.18
N PRO A 106 6.83 20.10 7.20
CA PRO A 106 6.05 20.14 5.96
C PRO A 106 6.24 18.87 5.10
N ILE A 107 7.45 18.29 5.07
CA ILE A 107 7.75 17.06 4.31
C ILE A 107 6.98 15.88 4.88
N GLU A 108 6.97 15.70 6.20
CA GLU A 108 6.20 14.66 6.88
C GLU A 108 4.70 14.80 6.62
N ARG A 109 4.16 16.03 6.71
CA ARG A 109 2.74 16.29 6.41
C ARG A 109 2.39 15.98 4.96
N GLN A 110 3.26 16.33 4.03
CA GLN A 110 3.07 16.02 2.61
C GLN A 110 3.11 14.51 2.39
N ALA A 111 4.09 13.81 2.97
CA ALA A 111 4.22 12.35 2.88
C ALA A 111 2.99 11.64 3.46
N LEU A 112 2.49 12.08 4.62
CA LEU A 112 1.26 11.55 5.23
C LEU A 112 0.05 11.80 4.35
N THR A 113 -0.11 13.02 3.85
CA THR A 113 -1.24 13.38 3.00
C THR A 113 -1.25 12.54 1.72
N GLU A 114 -0.10 12.38 1.08
CA GLU A 114 0.04 11.57 -0.12
C GLU A 114 -0.16 10.08 0.14
N PHE A 115 0.35 9.57 1.26
CA PHE A 115 0.10 8.18 1.66
C PHE A 115 -1.39 7.93 1.89
N VAL A 116 -2.07 8.80 2.64
CA VAL A 116 -3.52 8.71 2.88
C VAL A 116 -4.29 8.80 1.56
N GLN A 117 -3.97 9.78 0.70
CA GLN A 117 -4.58 9.89 -0.62
C GLN A 117 -4.33 8.64 -1.47
N SER A 118 -3.13 8.06 -1.43
CA SER A 118 -2.82 6.82 -2.14
C SER A 118 -3.64 5.63 -1.65
N GLN A 119 -3.93 5.56 -0.34
CA GLN A 119 -4.81 4.52 0.21
C GLN A 119 -6.28 4.72 -0.20
N TYR A 120 -6.75 5.96 -0.32
CA TYR A 120 -8.09 6.26 -0.83
C TYR A 120 -8.20 6.09 -2.36
N ALA A 121 -7.13 6.38 -3.10
CA ALA A 121 -7.08 6.27 -4.55
C ALA A 121 -6.94 4.81 -5.04
N VAL A 122 -6.43 3.90 -4.20
CA VAL A 122 -6.59 2.46 -4.42
C VAL A 122 -8.09 2.15 -4.33
N SER A 123 -8.72 2.20 -5.49
CA SER A 123 -10.16 2.09 -5.71
C SER A 123 -10.77 0.97 -4.86
N LYS A 124 -11.54 1.39 -3.85
CA LYS A 124 -12.42 0.53 -3.04
C LYS A 124 -13.20 -0.45 -3.93
N GLN A 125 -13.58 0.00 -5.13
CA GLN A 125 -14.31 -0.77 -6.11
C GLN A 125 -13.51 -1.94 -6.69
N ARG A 126 -12.22 -1.75 -7.04
CA ARG A 126 -11.38 -2.82 -7.62
C ARG A 126 -11.10 -3.92 -6.60
N ARG A 127 -10.84 -3.54 -5.35
CA ARG A 127 -10.64 -4.48 -4.23
C ARG A 127 -11.92 -5.28 -3.94
N TRP A 128 -13.08 -4.61 -3.91
CA TRP A 128 -14.36 -5.29 -3.71
C TRP A 128 -14.75 -6.19 -4.88
N VAL A 129 -14.46 -5.80 -6.12
CA VAL A 129 -14.67 -6.65 -7.30
C VAL A 129 -13.86 -7.95 -7.17
N GLY A 130 -12.59 -7.88 -6.76
CA GLY A 130 -11.77 -9.07 -6.53
C GLY A 130 -12.32 -10.00 -5.45
N VAL A 131 -12.77 -9.45 -4.31
CA VAL A 131 -13.37 -10.23 -3.22
C VAL A 131 -14.70 -10.87 -3.65
N ILE A 132 -15.57 -10.12 -4.34
CA ILE A 132 -16.84 -10.63 -4.86
C ILE A 132 -16.59 -11.75 -5.88
N LEU A 133 -15.61 -11.60 -6.78
CA LEU A 133 -15.25 -12.64 -7.74
C LEU A 133 -14.77 -13.92 -7.06
N LEU A 134 -13.93 -13.81 -6.04
CA LEU A 134 -13.47 -14.94 -5.24
C LEU A 134 -14.65 -15.65 -4.57
N PHE A 135 -15.56 -14.88 -3.96
CA PHE A 135 -16.73 -15.43 -3.28
C PHE A 135 -17.67 -16.17 -4.25
N ILE A 136 -17.93 -15.58 -5.43
CA ILE A 136 -18.70 -16.21 -6.50
C ILE A 136 -18.02 -17.51 -6.97
N GLY A 137 -16.69 -17.50 -7.15
CA GLY A 137 -15.93 -18.68 -7.54
C GLY A 137 -16.04 -19.83 -6.53
N VAL A 138 -16.03 -19.53 -5.23
CA VAL A 138 -16.22 -20.53 -4.16
C VAL A 138 -17.64 -21.10 -4.20
N LEU A 139 -18.67 -20.26 -4.35
CA LEU A 139 -20.07 -20.71 -4.45
C LEU A 139 -20.30 -21.59 -5.68
N ALA A 140 -19.73 -21.22 -6.84
CA ALA A 140 -19.80 -22.02 -8.05
C ALA A 140 -19.13 -23.39 -7.89
N GLY A 141 -17.95 -23.44 -7.26
CA GLY A 141 -17.26 -24.71 -6.95
C GLY A 141 -18.04 -25.60 -5.99
N TYR A 142 -18.70 -25.02 -5.00
CA TYR A 142 -19.58 -25.75 -4.08
C TYR A 142 -20.80 -26.35 -4.80
N ALA A 143 -21.45 -25.56 -5.66
CA ALA A 143 -22.58 -26.04 -6.47
C ALA A 143 -22.15 -27.17 -7.42
N GLY A 144 -20.98 -27.06 -8.06
CA GLY A 144 -20.42 -28.14 -8.90
C GLY A 144 -20.12 -29.41 -8.11
N SER A 145 -19.64 -29.27 -6.86
CA SER A 145 -19.41 -30.42 -5.97
C SER A 145 -20.72 -31.12 -5.58
N MET A 146 -21.76 -30.36 -5.28
CA MET A 146 -23.10 -30.92 -5.01
C MET A 146 -23.67 -31.66 -6.22
N LEU A 147 -23.57 -31.08 -7.41
CA LEU A 147 -24.05 -31.70 -8.65
C LEU A 147 -23.25 -32.95 -9.06
N SER A 148 -21.99 -33.04 -8.66
CA SER A 148 -21.15 -34.21 -8.93
C SER A 148 -21.45 -35.40 -8.02
N VAL A 149 -22.06 -35.16 -6.85
CA VAL A 149 -22.39 -36.19 -5.86
C VAL A 149 -23.84 -36.63 -5.96
N ALA A 150 -24.73 -35.77 -6.49
CA ALA A 150 -26.13 -36.07 -6.79
C ALA A 150 -26.29 -36.89 -8.08
#